data_AF-A0A2D8GDQ4-F1
#
_entry.id   AF-A0A2D8GDQ4-F1
#
_cell.length_a   1.000
_cell.length_b   1.000
_cell.length_c   1.000
_cell.angle_alpha   90.00
_cell.angle_beta   90.00
_cell.angle_gamma   90.00
#
_symmetry.space_group_name_H-M   'P 1'
#
loop_
_entity.id
_entity.type
_entity.pdbx_description
1 polymer ?
#
loop_
_entity_poly.entity_id
_entity_poly.type
_entity_poly.pdbx_seq_one_letter_code
_entity_poly.pdbx_strand_id
1 'polypeptide(L)'
;MKNILVVGKGKWGRTVIKSLDKISNIKQIINSKVNYKKISTENIDWVFVLTPDQTHYKIVEFFLKKKINVFCEKPLTNSYAKALKLIKISKKKRVKLYIDDIEYYKRKKIDIRKNNFIIRVKKDSGTIESILNRLTYHDMYLLYPLIGKLKKLKTIIIDSKNVLNFKLYNTKYNFVFFYNLNSDTREHFINDVDLTEFHFDALTIMLKKVLNNKCNFNRNHNVSLFATKLLENVRKKLK
;
A
#
# COMPACT_ATOMS: atom_id res chain seq x y z
N MET A 1 23.61 -12.52 -2.27
CA MET A 1 22.58 -11.56 -1.77
C MET A 1 22.08 -10.72 -2.94
N LYS A 2 20.85 -10.22 -2.90
CA LYS A 2 20.29 -9.37 -3.97
C LYS A 2 20.86 -7.96 -3.91
N ASN A 3 21.25 -7.40 -5.06
CA ASN A 3 21.77 -6.05 -5.19
C ASN A 3 20.64 -5.04 -5.37
N ILE A 4 20.59 -4.04 -4.50
CA ILE A 4 19.44 -3.13 -4.37
C ILE A 4 19.84 -1.69 -4.67
N LEU A 5 19.04 -1.00 -5.49
CA LEU A 5 19.01 0.45 -5.57
C LEU A 5 17.79 0.96 -4.79
N VAL A 6 17.99 1.92 -3.88
CA VAL A 6 16.91 2.57 -3.16
C VAL A 6 16.69 3.99 -3.68
N VAL A 7 15.45 4.32 -4.01
CA VAL A 7 15.03 5.65 -4.44
C VAL A 7 14.08 6.22 -3.39
N GLY A 8 14.56 7.21 -2.64
CA GLY A 8 13.85 7.81 -1.51
C GLY A 8 14.37 7.32 -0.16
N LYS A 9 14.59 8.26 0.77
CA LYS A 9 15.09 8.00 2.13
C LYS A 9 14.37 8.82 3.21
N GLY A 10 13.05 8.97 3.04
CA GLY A 10 12.17 9.63 4.01
C GLY A 10 12.07 8.84 5.33
N LYS A 11 11.25 9.33 6.27
CA LYS A 11 11.11 8.72 7.61
C LYS A 11 10.80 7.22 7.56
N TRP A 12 9.77 6.82 6.82
CA TRP A 12 9.43 5.41 6.64
C TRP A 12 10.50 4.67 5.83
N GLY A 13 11.00 5.28 4.75
CA GLY A 13 12.05 4.68 3.92
C GLY A 13 13.30 4.28 4.70
N ARG A 14 13.71 5.04 5.71
CA ARG A 14 14.83 4.65 6.62
C ARG A 14 14.56 3.35 7.37
N THR A 15 13.30 3.08 7.74
CA THR A 15 12.90 1.83 8.40
C THR A 15 13.06 0.65 7.44
N VAL A 16 12.55 0.79 6.21
CA VAL A 16 12.71 -0.21 5.14
C VAL A 16 14.18 -0.46 4.81
N ILE A 17 14.98 0.60 4.67
CA ILE A 17 16.43 0.52 4.41
C ILE A 17 17.13 -0.27 5.52
N LYS A 18 16.83 0.00 6.80
CA LYS A 18 17.42 -0.75 7.94
C LYS A 18 17.09 -2.25 7.89
N SER A 19 15.88 -2.63 7.49
CA SER A 19 15.52 -4.04 7.32
C SER A 19 16.16 -4.67 6.07
N LEU A 20 16.26 -3.91 4.98
CA LEU A 20 16.91 -4.35 3.74
C LEU A 20 18.40 -4.60 3.91
N ASP A 21 19.09 -3.74 4.63
CA ASP A 21 20.54 -3.81 4.87
C ASP A 21 20.96 -5.14 5.52
N LYS A 22 20.08 -5.68 6.38
CA LYS A 22 20.28 -6.97 7.06
C LYS A 22 20.17 -8.19 6.13
N ILE A 23 19.58 -8.05 4.94
CA ILE A 23 19.17 -9.20 4.11
C ILE A 23 19.55 -9.05 2.63
N SER A 24 20.17 -7.93 2.24
CA SER A 24 20.46 -7.58 0.85
C SER A 24 21.70 -6.69 0.75
N ASN A 25 22.22 -6.52 -0.46
CA ASN A 25 23.37 -5.67 -0.73
C ASN A 25 22.89 -4.33 -1.29
N ILE A 26 22.76 -3.30 -0.45
CA ILE A 26 22.34 -1.97 -0.90
C ILE A 26 23.51 -1.29 -1.61
N LYS A 27 23.44 -1.25 -2.95
CA LYS A 27 24.49 -0.65 -3.79
C LYS A 27 24.46 0.87 -3.75
N GLN A 28 23.27 1.46 -3.69
CA GLN A 28 23.12 2.91 -3.68
C GLN A 28 21.77 3.33 -3.10
N ILE A 29 21.74 4.48 -2.42
CA ILE A 29 20.54 5.14 -1.94
C ILE A 29 20.51 6.56 -2.52
N ILE A 30 19.50 6.87 -3.32
CA ILE A 30 19.33 8.19 -3.94
C ILE A 30 18.12 8.93 -3.37
N ASN A 31 18.16 10.26 -3.37
CA ASN A 31 17.06 11.13 -2.94
C ASN A 31 16.65 12.07 -4.09
N SER A 32 15.77 13.03 -3.79
CA SER A 32 15.27 14.00 -4.78
C SER A 32 16.34 14.88 -5.43
N LYS A 33 17.54 14.99 -4.85
CA LYS A 33 18.65 15.77 -5.42
C LYS A 33 19.34 15.04 -6.58
N VAL A 34 19.11 13.74 -6.73
CA VAL A 34 19.76 12.90 -7.72
C VAL A 34 18.74 12.46 -8.76
N ASN A 35 19.04 12.73 -10.02
CA ASN A 35 18.17 12.29 -11.11
C ASN A 35 18.30 10.77 -11.31
N TYR A 36 17.29 10.02 -10.86
CA TYR A 36 17.23 8.56 -10.99
C TYR A 36 17.42 8.06 -12.43
N LYS A 37 17.16 8.89 -13.44
CA LYS A 37 17.34 8.50 -14.85
C LYS A 37 18.82 8.36 -15.24
N LYS A 38 19.71 9.07 -14.56
CA LYS A 38 21.17 9.09 -14.80
C LYS A 38 21.93 8.03 -14.00
N ILE A 39 21.25 7.27 -13.14
CA ILE A 39 21.87 6.24 -12.32
C ILE A 39 22.11 4.98 -13.14
N SER A 40 23.33 4.45 -13.05
CA SER A 40 23.66 3.12 -13.58
C SER A 40 22.84 2.07 -12.84
N THR A 41 22.25 1.17 -13.60
CA THR A 41 21.48 0.05 -13.07
C THR A 41 22.17 -1.29 -13.35
N GLU A 42 23.45 -1.23 -13.69
CA GLU A 42 24.28 -2.42 -13.87
C GLU A 42 24.34 -3.20 -12.55
N ASN A 43 24.20 -4.53 -12.65
CA ASN A 43 24.20 -5.43 -11.50
C ASN A 43 23.14 -5.13 -10.41
N ILE A 44 22.08 -4.37 -10.71
CA ILE A 44 20.95 -4.14 -9.80
C ILE A 44 19.84 -5.19 -10.04
N ASP A 45 19.52 -5.98 -9.02
CA ASP A 45 18.42 -6.95 -9.09
C ASP A 45 17.05 -6.29 -8.88
N TRP A 46 16.98 -5.33 -7.96
CA TRP A 46 15.75 -4.67 -7.53
C TRP A 46 15.94 -3.17 -7.30
N VAL A 47 14.92 -2.40 -7.64
CA VAL A 47 14.77 -1.00 -7.24
C VAL A 47 13.66 -0.88 -6.20
N PHE A 48 13.96 -0.26 -5.07
CA PHE A 48 13.00 0.07 -4.01
C PHE A 48 12.60 1.54 -4.12
N VAL A 49 11.37 1.80 -4.53
CA VAL A 49 10.79 3.14 -4.68
C VAL A 49 10.05 3.47 -3.38
N LEU A 50 10.69 4.30 -2.54
CA LEU A 50 10.25 4.71 -1.20
C LEU A 50 10.02 6.25 -1.14
N THR A 51 9.59 6.83 -2.26
CA THR A 51 9.35 8.27 -2.44
C THR A 51 7.90 8.65 -2.07
N PRO A 52 7.50 9.92 -2.15
CA PRO A 52 6.08 10.29 -2.08
C PRO A 52 5.27 9.68 -3.24
N ASP A 53 4.00 9.35 -2.99
CA ASP A 53 3.10 8.60 -3.87
C ASP A 53 2.85 9.28 -5.22
N GLN A 54 2.90 10.61 -5.28
CA GLN A 54 2.73 11.37 -6.52
C GLN A 54 3.86 11.11 -7.53
N THR A 55 5.03 10.66 -7.06
CA THR A 55 6.21 10.41 -7.89
C THR A 55 6.34 8.97 -8.36
N HIS A 56 5.64 8.03 -7.70
CA HIS A 56 5.76 6.59 -7.94
C HIS A 56 5.59 6.21 -9.41
N TYR A 57 4.53 6.71 -10.06
CA TYR A 57 4.22 6.29 -11.43
C TYR A 57 5.40 6.48 -12.39
N LYS A 58 6.03 7.66 -12.37
CA LYS A 58 7.13 7.99 -13.30
C LYS A 58 8.38 7.15 -12.99
N ILE A 59 8.71 6.99 -11.71
CA ILE A 59 9.90 6.25 -11.26
C ILE A 59 9.75 4.75 -11.55
N VAL A 60 8.61 4.16 -11.17
CA VAL A 60 8.31 2.74 -11.38
C VAL A 60 8.26 2.43 -12.88
N GLU A 61 7.56 3.23 -13.69
CA GLU A 61 7.48 3.01 -15.14
C GLU A 61 8.87 2.99 -15.79
N PHE A 62 9.75 3.91 -15.37
CA PHE A 62 11.12 4.00 -15.87
C PHE A 62 11.93 2.72 -15.60
N PHE A 63 11.95 2.24 -14.36
CA PHE A 63 12.74 1.06 -14.00
C PHE A 63 12.15 -0.25 -14.55
N LEU A 64 10.83 -0.37 -14.63
CA LEU A 64 10.19 -1.50 -15.31
C LEU A 64 10.54 -1.52 -16.81
N LYS A 65 10.58 -0.35 -17.48
CA LYS A 65 10.98 -0.25 -18.90
C LYS A 65 12.43 -0.66 -19.12
N LYS A 66 13.31 -0.41 -18.13
CA LYS A 66 14.70 -0.90 -18.08
C LYS A 66 14.83 -2.40 -17.74
N LYS A 67 13.73 -3.14 -17.62
CA LYS A 67 13.70 -4.56 -17.25
C LYS A 67 14.34 -4.87 -15.88
N ILE A 68 14.09 -4.00 -14.89
CA ILE A 68 14.53 -4.23 -13.50
C ILE A 68 13.31 -4.52 -12.63
N ASN A 69 13.46 -5.40 -11.63
CA ASN A 69 12.40 -5.66 -10.66
C ASN A 69 12.18 -4.43 -9.78
N VAL A 70 10.93 -4.13 -9.44
CA VAL A 70 10.59 -2.95 -8.65
C VAL A 70 9.76 -3.34 -7.44
N PHE A 71 10.21 -2.92 -6.26
CA PHE A 71 9.37 -2.81 -5.07
C PHE A 71 8.93 -1.34 -4.96
N CYS A 72 7.65 -1.09 -4.74
CA CYS A 72 7.11 0.25 -4.59
C CYS A 72 6.36 0.36 -3.28
N GLU A 73 6.63 1.41 -2.51
CA GLU A 73 5.78 1.79 -1.40
C GLU A 73 4.34 2.00 -1.87
N LYS A 74 3.41 1.73 -0.96
CA LYS A 74 1.99 1.96 -1.22
C LYS A 74 1.62 3.44 -1.04
N PRO A 75 0.55 3.91 -1.69
CA PRO A 75 -0.11 3.26 -2.82
C PRO A 75 0.81 3.26 -4.06
N LEU A 76 0.68 2.24 -4.93
CA LEU A 76 1.44 2.21 -6.19
C LEU A 76 1.17 3.47 -7.03
N THR A 77 -0.10 3.85 -7.14
CA THR A 77 -0.57 5.15 -7.64
C THR A 77 -1.96 5.44 -7.09
N ASN A 78 -2.43 6.69 -7.20
CA ASN A 78 -3.79 7.08 -6.82
C ASN A 78 -4.83 6.91 -7.94
N SER A 79 -4.46 6.30 -9.08
CA SER A 79 -5.36 6.06 -10.21
C SER A 79 -5.37 4.59 -10.60
N TYR A 80 -6.55 3.99 -10.68
CA TYR A 80 -6.68 2.58 -11.06
C TYR A 80 -6.06 2.31 -12.44
N ALA A 81 -6.33 3.18 -13.41
CA ALA A 81 -5.81 3.04 -14.76
C ALA A 81 -4.27 3.10 -14.81
N LYS A 82 -3.66 4.03 -14.05
CA LYS A 82 -2.19 4.13 -13.95
C LYS A 82 -1.57 2.92 -13.27
N ALA A 83 -2.15 2.44 -12.16
CA ALA A 83 -1.70 1.23 -11.48
C ALA A 83 -1.78 0.00 -12.41
N LEU A 84 -2.91 -0.17 -13.11
CA LEU A 84 -3.10 -1.26 -14.07
C LEU A 84 -2.07 -1.21 -15.20
N LYS A 85 -1.76 -0.01 -15.71
CA LYS A 85 -0.73 0.17 -16.74
C LYS A 85 0.65 -0.28 -16.26
N LEU A 86 1.08 0.09 -15.04
CA LEU A 86 2.37 -0.35 -14.48
C LEU A 86 2.44 -1.88 -14.34
N ILE A 87 1.36 -2.51 -13.86
CA ILE A 87 1.26 -3.98 -13.76
C ILE A 87 1.31 -4.64 -15.15
N LYS A 88 0.66 -4.07 -16.17
CA LYS A 88 0.77 -4.56 -17.55
C LYS A 88 2.20 -4.43 -18.09
N ILE A 89 2.89 -3.32 -17.78
CA ILE A 89 4.29 -3.12 -18.18
C ILE A 89 5.20 -4.17 -17.52
N SER A 90 5.06 -4.44 -16.22
CA SER A 90 5.89 -5.44 -15.54
C SER A 90 5.72 -6.83 -16.15
N LYS A 91 4.48 -7.24 -16.44
CA LYS A 91 4.16 -8.48 -17.16
C LYS A 91 4.77 -8.51 -18.56
N LYS A 92 4.58 -7.46 -19.37
CA LYS A 92 5.13 -7.35 -20.74
C LYS A 92 6.66 -7.42 -20.74
N LYS A 93 7.31 -6.81 -19.76
CA LYS A 93 8.77 -6.78 -19.62
C LYS A 93 9.32 -8.01 -18.90
N ARG A 94 8.47 -8.93 -18.45
CA ARG A 94 8.82 -10.15 -17.68
C ARG A 94 9.65 -9.83 -16.43
N VAL A 95 9.30 -8.77 -15.73
CA VAL A 95 9.91 -8.35 -14.47
C VAL A 95 8.90 -8.33 -13.33
N LYS A 96 9.40 -8.42 -12.11
CA LYS A 96 8.57 -8.39 -10.91
C LYS A 96 8.27 -6.96 -10.51
N LEU A 97 7.01 -6.72 -10.19
CA LEU A 97 6.55 -5.52 -9.51
C LEU A 97 5.91 -5.96 -8.20
N TYR A 98 6.32 -5.39 -7.09
CA TYR A 98 5.71 -5.62 -5.78
C TYR A 98 5.26 -4.30 -5.19
N ILE A 99 4.06 -4.27 -4.62
CA ILE A 99 3.49 -3.12 -3.93
C ILE A 99 3.49 -3.44 -2.45
N ASP A 100 4.01 -2.56 -1.61
CA ASP A 100 4.02 -2.78 -0.15
C ASP A 100 2.61 -3.09 0.38
N ASP A 101 2.45 -4.28 0.94
CA ASP A 101 1.26 -4.74 1.64
C ASP A 101 1.62 -5.34 3.02
N ILE A 102 2.55 -4.71 3.75
CA ILE A 102 3.08 -5.16 5.05
C ILE A 102 2.03 -5.68 6.04
N GLU A 103 0.84 -5.07 6.10
CA GLU A 103 -0.25 -5.50 6.99
C GLU A 103 -0.71 -6.93 6.70
N TYR A 104 -0.61 -7.40 5.45
CA TYR A 104 -0.88 -8.79 5.09
C TYR A 104 0.04 -9.76 5.83
N TYR A 105 1.30 -9.35 6.06
CA TYR A 105 2.27 -10.17 6.76
C TYR A 105 2.07 -10.18 8.27
N LYS A 106 1.28 -9.27 8.84
CA LYS A 106 0.90 -9.33 10.26
C LYS A 106 -0.06 -10.48 10.60
N ARG A 107 -0.60 -11.17 9.59
CA ARG A 107 -1.43 -12.41 9.73
C ARG A 107 -2.62 -12.25 10.69
N LYS A 108 -3.16 -11.04 10.82
CA LYS A 108 -4.36 -10.77 11.60
C LYS A 108 -5.54 -11.49 10.94
N LYS A 109 -6.27 -12.29 11.72
CA LYS A 109 -7.50 -12.96 11.29
C LYS A 109 -8.66 -12.02 11.55
N ILE A 110 -9.47 -11.77 10.53
CA ILE A 110 -10.62 -10.86 10.59
C ILE A 110 -11.83 -11.62 10.09
N ASP A 111 -12.84 -11.72 10.95
CA ASP A 111 -14.12 -12.32 10.59
C ASP A 111 -15.11 -11.25 10.14
N ILE A 112 -15.82 -11.51 9.03
CA ILE A 112 -16.81 -10.60 8.48
C ILE A 112 -18.21 -11.00 8.92
N ARG A 113 -18.94 -10.00 9.39
CA ARG A 113 -20.33 -10.09 9.83
C ARG A 113 -21.26 -9.42 8.83
N LYS A 114 -22.57 -9.47 9.05
CA LYS A 114 -23.55 -8.67 8.29
C LYS A 114 -23.23 -7.17 8.38
N ASN A 115 -22.88 -6.70 9.58
CA ASN A 115 -22.45 -5.32 9.86
C ASN A 115 -21.01 -5.34 10.35
N ASN A 116 -20.14 -4.57 9.70
CA ASN A 116 -18.72 -4.50 10.01
C ASN A 116 -18.32 -3.06 10.29
N PHE A 117 -17.43 -2.87 11.24
CA PHE A 117 -16.94 -1.58 11.67
C PHE A 117 -15.42 -1.55 11.55
N ILE A 118 -14.91 -0.55 10.85
CA ILE A 118 -13.49 -0.29 10.67
C ILE A 118 -13.25 1.05 11.32
N ILE A 119 -12.65 1.04 12.50
CA ILE A 119 -12.47 2.23 13.33
C ILE A 119 -10.97 2.47 13.45
N ARG A 120 -10.55 3.68 13.12
CA ARG A 120 -9.16 4.08 13.30
C ARG A 120 -9.07 5.52 13.75
N VAL A 121 -8.70 5.70 15.01
CA VAL A 121 -8.56 7.03 15.61
C VAL A 121 -7.17 7.22 16.19
N LYS A 122 -6.62 8.43 16.09
CA LYS A 122 -5.32 8.80 16.65
C LYS A 122 -5.15 10.31 16.63
N LYS A 123 -4.19 10.86 17.38
CA LYS A 123 -3.68 12.21 17.15
C LYS A 123 -2.72 12.20 15.95
N ASP A 124 -3.01 12.99 14.92
CA ASP A 124 -2.11 13.22 13.78
C ASP A 124 -2.50 14.52 13.05
N SER A 125 -1.66 14.95 12.11
CA SER A 125 -2.01 15.99 11.15
C SER A 125 -2.29 15.41 9.76
N GLY A 126 -3.19 16.06 9.02
CA GLY A 126 -3.46 15.71 7.64
C GLY A 126 -4.88 16.06 7.20
N THR A 127 -5.07 16.06 5.88
CA THR A 127 -6.36 16.24 5.23
C THR A 127 -7.12 14.92 5.09
N ILE A 128 -8.40 14.97 4.70
CA ILE A 128 -9.16 13.77 4.30
C ILE A 128 -8.44 12.96 3.20
N GLU A 129 -7.82 13.64 2.24
CA GLU A 129 -7.03 12.98 1.19
C GLU A 129 -5.81 12.24 1.78
N SER A 130 -5.14 12.84 2.77
CA SER A 130 -4.05 12.19 3.51
C SER A 130 -4.54 10.94 4.24
N ILE A 131 -5.74 10.98 4.86
CA ILE A 131 -6.36 9.82 5.52
C ILE A 131 -6.60 8.69 4.50
N LEU A 132 -7.17 8.99 3.33
CA LEU A 132 -7.45 7.98 2.30
C LEU A 132 -6.18 7.26 1.85
N ASN A 133 -5.11 8.01 1.57
CA ASN A 133 -3.86 7.47 1.06
C ASN A 133 -3.04 6.74 2.12
N ARG A 134 -3.00 7.28 3.34
CA ARG A 134 -2.14 6.75 4.40
C ARG A 134 -2.81 5.68 5.22
N LEU A 135 -4.08 5.87 5.61
CA LEU A 135 -4.78 5.02 6.56
C LEU A 135 -5.73 4.06 5.83
N THR A 136 -6.72 4.61 5.12
CA THR A 136 -7.78 3.81 4.48
C THR A 136 -7.22 2.79 3.49
N TYR A 137 -6.13 3.11 2.78
CA TYR A 137 -5.47 2.15 1.89
C TYR A 137 -5.11 0.83 2.59
N HIS A 138 -4.60 0.88 3.83
CA HIS A 138 -4.24 -0.32 4.60
C HIS A 138 -5.45 -1.21 4.84
N ASP A 139 -6.55 -0.61 5.28
CA ASP A 139 -7.76 -1.34 5.62
C ASP A 139 -8.42 -1.93 4.37
N MET A 140 -8.44 -1.18 3.25
CA MET A 140 -8.96 -1.68 1.97
C MET A 140 -8.22 -2.94 1.51
N TYR A 141 -6.89 -2.94 1.57
CA TYR A 141 -6.13 -4.07 1.06
C TYR A 141 -6.15 -5.27 2.01
N LEU A 142 -6.22 -5.05 3.33
CA LEU A 142 -6.45 -6.10 4.32
C LEU A 142 -7.79 -6.80 4.09
N LEU A 143 -8.83 -6.02 3.79
CA LEU A 143 -10.18 -6.51 3.55
C LEU A 143 -10.39 -7.10 2.14
N TYR A 144 -9.40 -6.99 1.23
CA TYR A 144 -9.51 -7.51 -0.13
C TYR A 144 -9.97 -8.98 -0.22
N PRO A 145 -9.43 -9.94 0.55
CA PRO A 145 -9.85 -11.35 0.45
C PRO A 145 -11.35 -11.57 0.68
N LEU A 146 -12.00 -10.61 1.34
CA LEU A 146 -13.37 -10.65 1.79
C LEU A 146 -14.25 -9.77 0.89
N ILE A 147 -13.95 -8.47 0.84
CA ILE A 147 -14.72 -7.47 0.07
C ILE A 147 -14.55 -7.66 -1.44
N GLY A 148 -13.37 -8.12 -1.90
CA GLY A 148 -13.10 -8.32 -3.33
C GLY A 148 -13.98 -9.37 -4.01
N LYS A 149 -14.63 -10.25 -3.24
CA LYS A 149 -15.58 -11.26 -3.73
C LYS A 149 -17.03 -10.75 -3.77
N LEU A 150 -17.31 -9.63 -3.11
CA LEU A 150 -18.66 -9.08 -3.02
C LEU A 150 -19.00 -8.30 -4.29
N LYS A 151 -20.19 -8.57 -4.82
CA LYS A 151 -20.73 -7.86 -5.99
C LYS A 151 -21.59 -6.68 -5.56
N LYS A 152 -21.72 -5.69 -6.46
CA LYS A 152 -22.65 -4.56 -6.35
C LYS A 152 -22.50 -3.72 -5.07
N LEU A 153 -21.26 -3.56 -4.58
CA LEU A 153 -20.99 -2.66 -3.46
C LEU A 153 -21.22 -1.21 -3.88
N LYS A 154 -22.05 -0.52 -3.10
CA LYS A 154 -22.28 0.93 -3.19
C LYS A 154 -21.46 1.63 -2.12
N THR A 155 -21.14 2.90 -2.37
CA THR A 155 -20.42 3.76 -1.44
C THR A 155 -21.29 4.96 -1.08
N ILE A 156 -21.34 5.35 0.19
CA ILE A 156 -21.98 6.58 0.67
C ILE A 156 -21.03 7.26 1.65
N ILE A 157 -20.84 8.58 1.50
CA ILE A 157 -20.14 9.41 2.49
C ILE A 157 -21.15 9.82 3.57
N ILE A 158 -20.78 9.63 4.83
CA ILE A 158 -21.58 10.02 6.00
C ILE A 158 -21.07 11.35 6.54
N ASP A 159 -19.75 11.48 6.70
CA ASP A 159 -19.09 12.72 7.12
C ASP A 159 -17.70 12.78 6.48
N SER A 160 -17.30 13.99 6.10
CA SER A 160 -15.99 14.32 5.55
C SER A 160 -15.49 15.71 5.99
N LYS A 161 -16.12 16.35 6.99
CA LYS A 161 -15.73 17.68 7.46
C LYS A 161 -14.52 17.59 8.39
N ASN A 162 -14.67 16.88 9.50
CA ASN A 162 -13.63 16.72 10.53
C ASN A 162 -13.14 15.28 10.66
N VAL A 163 -13.97 14.32 10.26
CA VAL A 163 -13.66 12.89 10.22
C VAL A 163 -13.91 12.37 8.83
N LEU A 164 -13.29 11.26 8.46
CA LEU A 164 -13.69 10.50 7.28
C LEU A 164 -14.58 9.35 7.73
N ASN A 165 -15.88 9.47 7.47
CA ASN A 165 -16.87 8.44 7.74
C ASN A 165 -17.60 8.06 6.44
N PHE A 166 -17.51 6.80 6.03
CA PHE A 166 -18.21 6.32 4.84
C PHE A 166 -18.65 4.86 4.99
N LYS A 167 -19.65 4.47 4.19
CA LYS A 167 -20.15 3.09 4.11
C LYS A 167 -19.81 2.46 2.76
N LEU A 168 -19.36 1.21 2.79
CA LEU A 168 -19.43 0.29 1.65
C LEU A 168 -20.50 -0.76 1.96
N TYR A 169 -21.50 -0.92 1.10
CA TYR A 169 -22.60 -1.84 1.39
C TYR A 169 -23.21 -2.47 0.15
N ASN A 170 -23.83 -3.63 0.34
CA ASN A 170 -24.80 -4.21 -0.58
C ASN A 170 -26.00 -4.75 0.23
N THR A 171 -26.86 -5.57 -0.35
CA THR A 171 -28.03 -6.12 0.34
C THR A 171 -27.70 -7.03 1.52
N LYS A 172 -26.51 -7.66 1.52
CA LYS A 172 -26.10 -8.66 2.51
C LYS A 172 -25.10 -8.12 3.54
N TYR A 173 -24.24 -7.19 3.14
CA TYR A 173 -23.12 -6.74 3.96
C TYR A 173 -23.07 -5.22 4.02
N ASN A 174 -22.74 -4.70 5.20
CA ASN A 174 -22.47 -3.30 5.47
C ASN A 174 -21.09 -3.18 6.14
N PHE A 175 -20.28 -2.25 5.66
CA PHE A 175 -18.96 -1.91 6.19
C PHE A 175 -18.93 -0.41 6.45
N VAL A 176 -18.84 -0.04 7.71
CA VAL A 176 -18.71 1.35 8.16
C VAL A 176 -17.25 1.63 8.43
N PHE A 177 -16.70 2.62 7.73
CA PHE A 177 -15.33 3.07 7.90
C PHE A 177 -15.32 4.42 8.59
N PHE A 178 -14.66 4.51 9.74
CA PHE A 178 -14.58 5.71 10.55
C PHE A 178 -13.11 6.03 10.88
N TYR A 179 -12.65 7.19 10.42
CA TYR A 179 -11.30 7.68 10.66
C TYR A 179 -11.33 9.07 11.29
N ASN A 180 -10.61 9.23 12.40
CA ASN A 180 -10.47 10.52 13.09
C ASN A 180 -8.99 10.78 13.47
N LEU A 181 -8.44 11.93 13.04
CA LEU A 181 -7.06 12.35 13.37
C LEU A 181 -6.98 13.28 14.59
N ASN A 182 -8.11 13.63 15.19
CA ASN A 182 -8.19 14.47 16.37
C ASN A 182 -8.74 13.67 17.57
N SER A 183 -8.09 12.53 17.88
CA SER A 183 -8.35 11.75 19.10
C SER A 183 -7.12 11.74 19.98
N ASP A 184 -7.31 11.79 21.29
CA ASP A 184 -6.21 11.65 22.26
C ASP A 184 -5.86 10.17 22.50
N THR A 185 -6.77 9.25 22.18
CA THR A 185 -6.49 7.80 22.14
C THR A 185 -5.99 7.37 20.76
N ARG A 186 -5.25 6.25 20.73
CA ARG A 186 -4.83 5.59 19.49
C ARG A 186 -5.47 4.21 19.40
N GLU A 187 -6.39 4.06 18.45
CA GLU A 187 -7.14 2.82 18.24
C GLU A 187 -7.14 2.44 16.76
N HIS A 188 -7.13 1.14 16.49
CA HIS A 188 -7.30 0.61 15.14
C HIS A 188 -7.94 -0.76 15.22
N PHE A 189 -9.25 -0.81 14.97
CA PHE A 189 -10.05 -2.02 15.04
C PHE A 189 -10.73 -2.34 13.71
N ILE A 190 -10.82 -3.62 13.42
CA ILE A 190 -11.78 -4.14 12.44
C ILE A 190 -12.65 -5.14 13.18
N ASN A 191 -13.93 -4.80 13.36
CA ASN A 191 -14.83 -5.46 14.30
C ASN A 191 -14.15 -5.53 15.68
N ASP A 192 -13.98 -6.72 16.24
CA ASP A 192 -13.40 -6.91 17.57
C ASP A 192 -11.88 -7.16 17.51
N VAL A 193 -11.26 -7.06 16.33
CA VAL A 193 -9.84 -7.38 16.13
C VAL A 193 -9.00 -6.11 16.23
N ASP A 194 -8.12 -6.06 17.23
CA ASP A 194 -7.13 -5.00 17.40
C ASP A 194 -5.95 -5.16 16.40
N LEU A 195 -5.69 -4.09 15.65
CA LEU A 195 -4.62 -3.99 14.64
C LEU A 195 -3.46 -3.08 15.08
N THR A 196 -3.49 -2.51 16.29
CA THR A 196 -2.46 -1.61 16.81
C THR A 196 -1.15 -2.35 17.11
N GLU A 197 -1.21 -3.57 17.64
CA GLU A 197 -0.06 -4.36 18.07
C GLU A 197 0.22 -5.59 17.19
N PHE A 198 1.50 -5.94 17.04
CA PHE A 198 1.95 -7.20 16.43
C PHE A 198 3.36 -7.57 16.92
N HIS A 199 3.61 -8.87 17.16
CA HIS A 199 4.78 -9.34 17.91
C HIS A 199 5.96 -9.84 17.06
N PHE A 200 5.96 -9.64 15.75
CA PHE A 200 7.02 -10.16 14.88
C PHE A 200 7.37 -9.18 13.76
N ASP A 201 8.60 -9.27 13.23
CA ASP A 201 9.11 -8.36 12.19
C ASP A 201 8.48 -8.65 10.82
N ALA A 202 7.23 -8.23 10.64
CA ALA A 202 6.45 -8.39 9.43
C ALA A 202 7.13 -7.77 8.21
N LEU A 203 7.86 -6.65 8.40
CA LEU A 203 8.60 -5.97 7.34
C LEU A 203 9.72 -6.86 6.81
N THR A 204 10.61 -7.33 7.68
CA THR A 204 11.71 -8.20 7.26
C THR A 204 11.20 -9.52 6.65
N ILE A 205 10.12 -10.09 7.20
CA ILE A 205 9.48 -11.29 6.63
C ILE A 205 8.97 -11.03 5.20
N MET A 206 8.26 -9.91 4.98
CA MET A 206 7.79 -9.51 3.66
C MET A 206 8.96 -9.35 2.70
N LEU A 207 9.96 -8.55 3.06
CA LEU A 207 11.11 -8.26 2.21
C LEU A 207 11.88 -9.54 1.84
N LYS A 208 12.12 -10.45 2.79
CA LYS A 208 12.73 -11.75 2.52
C LYS A 208 11.90 -12.56 1.52
N LYS A 209 10.57 -12.58 1.65
CA LYS A 209 9.70 -13.29 0.70
C LYS A 209 9.72 -12.65 -0.68
N VAL A 210 9.72 -11.33 -0.77
CA VAL A 210 9.79 -10.60 -2.05
C VAL A 210 11.10 -10.88 -2.77
N LEU A 211 12.23 -10.68 -2.09
CA LEU A 211 13.57 -10.83 -2.70
C LEU A 211 13.86 -12.28 -3.14
N ASN A 212 13.29 -13.26 -2.44
CA ASN A 212 13.43 -14.69 -2.75
C ASN A 212 12.28 -15.24 -3.61
N ASN A 213 11.37 -14.40 -4.12
CA ASN A 213 10.22 -14.81 -4.95
C ASN A 213 9.27 -15.81 -4.27
N LYS A 214 9.19 -15.77 -2.95
CA LYS A 214 8.30 -16.58 -2.10
C LYS A 214 7.00 -15.85 -1.74
N CYS A 215 6.59 -14.87 -2.55
CA CYS A 215 5.33 -14.13 -2.41
C CYS A 215 4.42 -14.35 -3.64
N ASN A 216 3.12 -14.12 -3.47
CA ASN A 216 2.16 -14.24 -4.56
C ASN A 216 1.96 -12.87 -5.24
N PHE A 217 2.72 -12.62 -6.32
CA PHE A 217 2.67 -11.37 -7.08
C PHE A 217 1.29 -11.08 -7.68
N ASN A 218 0.59 -12.10 -8.18
CA ASN A 218 -0.75 -11.92 -8.76
C ASN A 218 -1.76 -11.47 -7.68
N ARG A 219 -1.71 -12.08 -6.49
CA ARG A 219 -2.52 -11.63 -5.35
C ARG A 219 -2.17 -10.18 -4.99
N ASN A 220 -0.89 -9.86 -4.84
CA ASN A 220 -0.42 -8.51 -4.49
C ASN A 220 -0.92 -7.46 -5.50
N HIS A 221 -0.85 -7.75 -6.82
CA HIS A 221 -1.37 -6.88 -7.87
C HIS A 221 -2.88 -6.69 -7.76
N ASN A 222 -3.65 -7.76 -7.58
CA ASN A 222 -5.11 -7.67 -7.48
C ASN A 222 -5.56 -6.90 -6.24
N VAL A 223 -4.90 -7.15 -5.11
CA VAL A 223 -5.09 -6.42 -3.84
C VAL A 223 -4.84 -4.92 -4.03
N SER A 224 -3.71 -4.55 -4.64
CA SER A 224 -3.34 -3.16 -4.89
C SER A 224 -4.33 -2.46 -5.82
N LEU A 225 -4.73 -3.12 -6.92
CA LEU A 225 -5.71 -2.61 -7.87
C LEU A 225 -7.09 -2.40 -7.22
N PHE A 226 -7.52 -3.35 -6.38
CA PHE A 226 -8.76 -3.25 -5.64
C PHE A 226 -8.76 -2.05 -4.68
N ALA A 227 -7.72 -1.93 -3.85
CA ALA A 227 -7.61 -0.82 -2.90
C ALA A 227 -7.59 0.53 -3.62
N THR A 228 -6.79 0.66 -4.69
CA THR A 228 -6.76 1.88 -5.49
C THR A 228 -8.12 2.20 -6.13
N LYS A 229 -8.84 1.20 -6.68
CA LYS A 229 -10.16 1.40 -7.28
C LYS A 229 -11.21 1.86 -6.27
N LEU A 230 -11.23 1.24 -5.09
CA LEU A 230 -12.16 1.63 -4.03
C LEU A 230 -11.89 3.04 -3.53
N LEU A 231 -10.63 3.39 -3.28
CA LEU A 231 -10.29 4.76 -2.87
C LEU A 231 -10.63 5.77 -3.95
N GLU A 232 -10.41 5.45 -5.23
CA GLU A 232 -10.82 6.33 -6.34
C GLU A 232 -12.35 6.56 -6.33
N ASN A 233 -13.15 5.52 -6.05
CA ASN A 233 -14.60 5.65 -5.92
C ASN A 233 -15.02 6.48 -4.70
N VAL A 234 -14.36 6.32 -3.55
CA VAL A 234 -14.61 7.13 -2.35
C VAL A 234 -14.27 8.59 -2.64
N ARG A 235 -13.09 8.88 -3.21
CA ARG A 235 -12.67 10.24 -3.61
C ARG A 235 -13.67 10.93 -4.53
N LYS A 236 -14.24 10.22 -5.50
CA LYS A 236 -15.25 10.78 -6.42
C LYS A 236 -16.52 11.24 -5.71
N LYS A 237 -16.85 10.67 -4.55
CA LYS A 237 -18.04 11.01 -3.76
C LYS A 237 -17.77 12.03 -2.64
N LEU A 238 -16.50 12.36 -2.39
CA LEU A 238 -16.09 13.44 -1.48
C LEU A 238 -16.09 14.82 -2.16
N LYS A 239 -16.29 14.85 -3.48
CA LYS A 239 -16.38 16.07 -4.29
C LYS A 239 -17.82 16.56 -4.37
#